data_AF-F7NWK7-F1
#
_entry.id   AF-F7NWK7-F1
#
_cell.length_a   1.000
_cell.length_b   1.000
_cell.length_c   1.000
_cell.angle_alpha   90.00
_cell.angle_beta   90.00
_cell.angle_gamma   90.00
#
_symmetry.space_group_name_H-M   'P 1'
#
loop_
_entity.id
_entity.type
_entity.pdbx_description
1 polymer ?
#
loop_
_entity_poly.entity_id
_entity_poly.type
_entity_poly.pdbx_seq_one_letter_code
_entity_poly.pdbx_strand_id
1 'polypeptide(L)'
;MENTIELIHLILIGLCLYLLSTHLEYKKQLFMLQAKLDMLLKHQGLVFDWLEQLPTEVRQQLLQLKEKDGIRLIRQETGLGLMDAKVLLDDYKQKHAANS
;
A
#
# COMPACT_ATOMS: atom_id res chain seq x y z
N MET A 1 24.73 -35.78 -17.85
CA MET A 1 23.85 -35.39 -16.72
C MET A 1 24.09 -33.95 -16.31
N GLU A 2 25.34 -33.46 -16.23
CA GLU A 2 25.65 -32.05 -15.93
C GLU A 2 25.00 -31.06 -16.90
N ASN A 3 25.15 -31.25 -18.23
CA ASN A 3 24.59 -30.30 -19.20
C ASN A 3 23.07 -30.16 -19.12
N THR A 4 22.35 -31.22 -18.75
CA THR A 4 20.88 -31.18 -18.58
C THR A 4 20.48 -30.37 -17.35
N ILE A 5 21.28 -30.43 -16.28
CA ILE A 5 21.05 -29.67 -15.04
C ILE A 5 21.33 -28.18 -15.28
N GLU A 6 22.40 -27.83 -16.00
CA GLU A 6 22.68 -26.43 -16.35
C GLU A 6 21.58 -25.83 -17.23
N LEU A 7 21.05 -26.60 -18.18
CA LEU A 7 19.97 -26.16 -19.06
C LEU A 7 18.67 -25.91 -18.28
N ILE A 8 18.37 -26.75 -17.29
CA ILE A 8 17.24 -26.55 -16.38
C ILE A 8 17.42 -25.28 -15.54
N HIS A 9 18.64 -25.01 -15.04
CA HIS A 9 18.91 -23.79 -14.27
C HIS A 9 18.75 -22.52 -15.11
N LEU A 10 19.23 -22.52 -16.36
CA LEU A 10 19.07 -21.39 -17.27
C LEU A 10 17.59 -21.13 -17.59
N ILE A 11 16.79 -22.18 -17.79
CA ILE A 11 15.34 -22.05 -18.00
C ILE A 11 14.67 -21.48 -16.74
N LEU A 12 15.05 -21.95 -15.55
CA LEU A 12 14.49 -21.49 -14.28
C LEU A 12 14.80 -20.00 -14.03
N ILE A 13 16.04 -19.58 -14.32
CA ILE A 13 16.47 -18.18 -14.21
C ILE A 13 15.70 -17.33 -15.22
N GLY A 14 15.56 -17.79 -16.47
CA GLY A 14 14.76 -17.10 -17.49
C GLY A 14 13.30 -16.94 -17.09
N LEU A 15 12.68 -17.98 -16.53
CA LEU A 15 11.31 -17.92 -16.01
C LEU A 15 11.18 -16.92 -14.85
N CYS A 16 12.14 -16.94 -13.91
CA CYS A 16 12.15 -16.04 -12.77
C CYS A 16 12.28 -14.58 -13.21
N LEU A 17 13.15 -14.30 -14.18
CA LEU A 17 13.31 -12.97 -14.78
C LEU A 17 12.06 -12.53 -15.54
N TYR A 18 11.42 -13.43 -16.29
CA TYR A 18 10.17 -13.15 -16.99
C TYR A 18 9.04 -12.77 -16.02
N LEU A 19 8.85 -13.57 -14.96
CA LEU A 19 7.88 -13.29 -13.92
C LEU A 19 8.16 -11.94 -13.23
N LEU A 20 9.43 -11.64 -12.93
CA LEU A 20 9.82 -10.37 -12.32
C LEU A 20 9.54 -9.18 -13.25
N SER A 21 9.79 -9.33 -14.56
CA SER A 21 9.53 -8.30 -15.57
C SER A 21 8.05 -7.98 -15.68
N THR A 22 7.19 -8.99 -15.75
CA THR A 22 5.73 -8.76 -15.80
C THR A 22 5.23 -8.05 -14.55
N HIS A 23 5.72 -8.43 -13.37
CA HIS A 23 5.34 -7.79 -12.10
C HIS A 23 5.75 -6.30 -12.03
N LEU A 24 6.84 -5.90 -12.69
CA LEU A 24 7.27 -4.51 -12.79
C LEU A 24 6.36 -3.66 -13.70
N GLU A 25 5.85 -4.23 -14.79
CA GLU A 25 4.95 -3.52 -15.71
C GLU A 25 3.59 -3.21 -15.06
N TYR A 26 3.03 -4.16 -14.30
CA TYR A 26 1.78 -3.94 -13.56
C TYR A 26 1.90 -2.80 -12.55
N LYS A 27 3.04 -2.67 -11.87
CA LYS A 27 3.28 -1.56 -10.93
C LYS A 27 3.26 -0.20 -11.61
N LYS A 28 3.82 -0.09 -12.83
CA LYS A 28 3.82 1.17 -13.59
C LYS A 28 2.41 1.58 -14.00
N GLN A 29 1.61 0.63 -14.47
CA GLN A 29 0.22 0.88 -14.86
C GLN A 29 -0.64 1.31 -13.66
N LEU A 30 -0.47 0.64 -12.52
CA LEU A 30 -1.15 1.02 -11.27
C LEU A 30 -0.77 2.43 -10.80
N PHE A 31 0.52 2.78 -10.88
CA PHE A 31 0.98 4.12 -10.54
C PHE A 31 0.37 5.20 -11.46
N MET A 32 0.30 4.92 -12.76
CA MET A 32 -0.32 5.82 -13.73
C MET A 32 -1.83 5.99 -13.48
N LEU A 33 -2.52 4.91 -13.10
CA LEU A 33 -3.93 4.95 -12.71
C LEU A 33 -4.13 5.77 -11.43
N GLN A 34 -3.29 5.55 -10.43
CA GLN A 34 -3.32 6.30 -9.17
C GLN A 34 -3.09 7.80 -9.44
N ALA A 35 -2.08 8.16 -10.25
CA ALA A 35 -1.81 9.56 -10.59
C ALA A 35 -2.97 10.22 -11.35
N LYS A 36 -3.63 9.50 -12.27
CA LYS A 36 -4.82 10.00 -12.97
C LYS A 36 -6.00 10.18 -12.02
N LEU A 37 -6.20 9.25 -11.10
CA LEU A 37 -7.26 9.33 -10.09
C LEU A 37 -7.02 10.53 -9.16
N ASP A 38 -5.80 10.69 -8.65
CA ASP A 38 -5.41 11.85 -7.83
C ASP A 38 -5.60 13.17 -8.58
N MET A 39 -5.28 13.20 -9.87
CA MET A 39 -5.48 14.39 -10.71
C MET A 39 -6.97 14.73 -10.86
N LEU A 40 -7.83 13.72 -11.09
CA LEU A 40 -9.27 13.91 -11.19
C LEU A 40 -9.90 14.34 -9.86
N LEU A 41 -9.48 13.72 -8.75
CA LEU A 41 -9.93 14.06 -7.40
C LEU A 41 -9.57 15.52 -7.06
N LYS A 42 -8.33 15.93 -7.32
CA LYS A 42 -7.89 17.32 -7.12
C LYS A 42 -8.68 18.31 -7.97
N HIS A 43 -8.96 17.97 -9.24
CA HIS A 43 -9.75 18.83 -10.12
C HIS A 43 -11.19 19.03 -9.62
N GLN A 44 -11.74 18.05 -8.90
CA GLN A 44 -13.08 18.13 -8.30
C GLN A 44 -13.06 18.73 -6.88
N GLY A 45 -11.88 19.08 -6.35
CA GLY A 45 -11.72 19.57 -4.98
C GLY A 45 -11.98 18.49 -3.92
N LEU A 46 -12.01 17.21 -4.30
CA LEU A 46 -12.22 16.09 -3.39
C LEU A 46 -10.89 15.68 -2.77
N VAL A 47 -10.77 15.84 -1.46
CA VAL A 47 -9.68 15.27 -0.67
C VAL A 47 -10.11 13.87 -0.27
N PHE A 48 -9.41 12.85 -0.75
CA PHE A 48 -9.68 11.47 -0.36
C PHE A 48 -9.03 11.19 1.00
N ASP A 49 -9.85 11.16 2.05
CA ASP A 49 -9.37 10.88 3.40
C ASP A 49 -9.53 9.39 3.72
N TRP A 50 -8.42 8.65 3.63
CA TRP A 50 -8.36 7.22 3.91
C TRP A 50 -8.96 6.85 5.27
N LEU A 51 -8.92 7.76 6.25
CA LEU A 51 -9.48 7.55 7.59
C LEU A 51 -11.01 7.60 7.59
N GLU A 52 -11.61 8.42 6.73
CA GLU A 52 -13.08 8.50 6.60
C GLU A 52 -13.66 7.24 5.94
N GLN A 53 -12.91 6.61 5.03
CA GLN A 53 -13.31 5.33 4.43
C GLN A 53 -13.27 4.14 5.40
N LEU A 54 -12.54 4.22 6.52
CA LEU A 54 -12.46 3.11 7.47
C LEU A 54 -13.77 2.96 8.26
N PRO A 55 -14.21 1.71 8.55
CA PRO A 55 -15.32 1.47 9.47
C PRO A 55 -15.09 2.15 10.83
N THR A 56 -16.16 2.61 11.46
CA THR A 56 -16.09 3.36 12.73
C THR A 56 -15.45 2.54 13.84
N GLU A 57 -15.66 1.23 13.83
CA GLU A 57 -15.08 0.26 14.76
C GLU A 57 -13.56 0.21 14.63
N VAL A 58 -13.06 0.22 13.38
CA VAL A 58 -11.62 0.21 13.07
C VAL A 58 -10.99 1.54 13.50
N ARG A 59 -11.64 2.67 13.24
CA ARG A 59 -11.18 4.00 13.68
C ARG A 59 -11.01 4.07 15.20
N GLN A 60 -11.98 3.59 15.96
CA GLN A 60 -11.90 3.58 17.43
C GLN A 60 -10.78 2.66 17.94
N GLN A 61 -10.57 1.52 17.28
CA GLN A 61 -9.46 0.63 17.60
C GLN A 61 -8.10 1.29 17.34
N LEU A 62 -7.95 2.10 16.28
CA LEU A 62 -6.69 2.79 15.98
C LEU A 62 -6.22 3.73 17.10
N LEU A 63 -7.14 4.33 17.86
CA LEU A 63 -6.82 5.19 19.00
C LEU A 63 -6.25 4.39 20.18
N GLN A 64 -6.72 3.16 20.38
CA GLN A 64 -6.30 2.31 21.49
C GLN A 64 -5.10 1.41 21.15
N LEU A 65 -4.83 1.18 19.87
CA LEU A 65 -3.75 0.34 19.41
C LEU A 65 -2.37 1.02 19.55
N LYS A 66 -1.38 0.19 19.87
CA LYS A 66 0.04 0.56 19.81
C LYS A 66 0.40 0.92 18.37
N GLU A 67 1.35 1.84 18.19
CA GLU A 67 1.73 2.41 16.89
C GLU A 67 1.95 1.34 15.81
N LYS A 68 2.70 0.28 16.13
CA LYS A 68 2.98 -0.84 15.21
C LYS A 68 1.72 -1.58 14.75
N ASP A 69 0.79 -1.83 15.66
CA ASP A 69 -0.45 -2.57 15.35
C ASP A 69 -1.45 -1.68 14.60
N GLY A 70 -1.49 -0.38 14.92
CA GLY A 70 -2.27 0.60 14.16
C GLY A 70 -1.79 0.75 12.73
N ILE A 71 -0.47 0.85 12.52
CA ILE A 71 0.12 0.88 11.17
C ILE A 71 -0.22 -0.40 10.42
N ARG A 72 -0.12 -1.57 11.06
CA ARG A 72 -0.46 -2.84 10.43
C ARG A 72 -1.92 -2.88 9.99
N LEU A 73 -2.83 -2.42 10.83
CA LEU A 73 -4.26 -2.40 10.54
C LEU A 73 -4.59 -1.46 9.37
N ILE A 74 -4.06 -0.23 9.36
CA ILE A 74 -4.22 0.70 8.24
C ILE A 74 -3.73 0.07 6.95
N ARG A 75 -2.56 -0.59 6.96
CA ARG A 75 -2.01 -1.25 5.77
C ARG A 75 -2.86 -2.40 5.26
N GLN A 76 -3.54 -3.13 6.15
CA GLN A 76 -4.42 -4.24 5.77
C GLN A 76 -5.70 -3.73 5.11
N GLU A 77 -6.27 -2.64 5.63
CA GLU A 77 -7.53 -2.09 5.14
C GLU A 77 -7.37 -1.19 3.91
N THR A 78 -6.27 -0.43 3.83
CA THR A 78 -6.05 0.58 2.77
C THR A 78 -5.04 0.14 1.71
N GLY A 79 -4.23 -0.89 2.00
CA GLY A 79 -3.12 -1.31 1.14
C GLY A 79 -1.94 -0.33 1.09
N LEU A 80 -1.94 0.70 1.95
CA LEU A 80 -0.92 1.74 1.94
C LEU A 80 0.49 1.23 2.30
N GLY A 81 1.48 2.00 1.85
CA GLY A 81 2.87 1.80 2.22
C GLY A 81 3.10 2.02 3.72
N LEU A 82 4.24 1.53 4.23
CA LEU A 82 4.58 1.67 5.65
C LEU A 82 4.66 3.14 6.09
N MET A 83 5.27 4.00 5.26
CA MET A 83 5.39 5.43 5.54
C MET A 83 4.03 6.12 5.52
N ASP A 84 3.24 5.90 4.47
CA ASP A 84 1.92 6.55 4.32
C ASP A 84 0.97 6.13 5.45
N ALA A 85 0.97 4.85 5.80
CA ALA A 85 0.16 4.33 6.91
C ALA A 85 0.59 4.90 8.27
N LYS A 86 1.89 5.13 8.48
CA LYS A 86 2.38 5.79 9.70
C LYS A 86 1.94 7.25 9.75
N VAL A 87 2.14 8.00 8.67
CA VAL A 87 1.75 9.42 8.58
C VAL A 87 0.25 9.58 8.85
N LEU A 88 -0.60 8.70 8.29
CA LEU A 88 -2.04 8.69 8.56
C LEU A 88 -2.37 8.39 10.02
N LEU A 89 -1.70 7.41 10.64
CA LEU A 89 -1.93 7.09 12.04
C LEU A 89 -1.55 8.27 12.96
N ASP A 90 -0.42 8.91 12.69
CA ASP A 90 0.08 10.04 13.47
C ASP A 90 -0.85 11.25 13.32
N ASP A 91 -1.29 11.60 12.10
CA ASP A 91 -2.26 12.68 11.85
C ASP A 91 -3.60 12.40 12.55
N TYR A 92 -4.08 11.15 12.50
CA TYR A 92 -5.32 10.74 13.15
C TYR A 92 -5.24 10.87 14.68
N LYS A 93 -4.15 10.38 15.29
CA LYS A 93 -3.94 10.49 16.73
C LYS A 93 -3.75 11.95 17.16
N GLN A 94 -3.06 12.76 16.36
CA GLN A 94 -2.86 14.18 16.65
C GLN A 94 -4.17 14.97 16.61
N LYS A 95 -5.02 14.75 15.60
CA LYS A 95 -6.36 15.37 15.51
C LYS A 95 -7.27 14.99 16.68
N HIS A 96 -7.22 13.73 17.13
CA HIS A 96 -8.02 13.27 18.26
C HIS A 96 -7.44 13.67 19.63
N ALA A 97 -6.12 13.78 19.76
CA ALA A 97 -5.48 14.26 20.99
C ALA A 97 -5.67 15.77 21.21
N ALA A 98 -5.82 16.57 20.14
CA ALA A 98 -6.10 18.01 20.22
C ALA A 98 -7.56 18.33 20.56
N ASN A 99 -8.47 17.36 20.41
CA ASN A 99 -9.91 17.48 20.68
C ASN A 99 -10.34 16.82 22.01
N SER A 100 -9.38 16.40 22.85
CA SER A 100 -9.61 15.86 24.21
C SER A 100 -9.01 16.78 25.26
#